data_AF-A0A948AY04-F1
#
_entry.id   AF-A0A948AY04-F1
#
_cell.length_a   1.000
_cell.length_b   1.000
_cell.length_c   1.000
_cell.angle_alpha   90.00
_cell.angle_beta   90.00
_cell.angle_gamma   90.00
#
_symmetry.space_group_name_H-M   'P 1'
#
loop_
_entity.id
_entity.type
_entity.pdbx_description
1 polymer ?
#
loop_
_entity_poly.entity_id
_entity_poly.type
_entity_poly.pdbx_seq_one_letter_code
_entity_poly.pdbx_strand_id
1 'polypeptide(L)'
;MELSILAAKIISLLYLAAGISALSGQMTFKGILEDLMASRALSFAMGFVALIVGVLLVTYHNIWVKDWTVLITIIGWAALIKGFMFIAYPDSLSWFRGWFKNSQAFGVLAIAISLLFGYFGFVA
;
A
#
# COMPACT_ATOMS: atom_id res chain seq x y z
N MET A 1 -12.79 15.67 5.30
CA MET A 1 -13.44 14.36 5.55
C MET A 1 -13.70 13.59 4.28
N GLU A 2 -14.25 14.20 3.23
CA GLU A 2 -14.52 13.52 1.94
C GLU A 2 -13.30 12.83 1.33
N LEU A 3 -12.14 13.50 1.29
CA LEU A 3 -10.88 12.91 0.81
C LEU A 3 -10.42 11.72 1.66
N SER A 4 -10.66 11.76 2.98
CA SER A 4 -10.34 10.67 3.90
C SER A 4 -11.20 9.44 3.60
N ILE A 5 -12.50 9.66 3.40
CA ILE A 5 -13.46 8.59 3.04
C ILE A 5 -13.11 8.01 1.67
N LEU A 6 -12.79 8.86 0.68
CA LEU A 6 -12.36 8.41 -0.64
C LEU A 6 -11.09 7.55 -0.56
N ALA A 7 -10.07 8.02 0.16
CA ALA A 7 -8.84 7.26 0.37
C ALA A 7 -9.12 5.93 1.08
N ALA A 8 -9.97 5.91 2.11
CA ALA A 8 -10.38 4.69 2.80
C ALA A 8 -11.08 3.70 1.87
N LYS A 9 -12.00 4.15 1.00
CA LYS A 9 -12.65 3.30 -0.02
C LYS A 9 -11.63 2.69 -0.97
N ILE A 10 -10.70 3.50 -1.48
CA ILE A 10 -9.65 3.03 -2.41
C ILE A 10 -8.75 2.01 -1.73
N ILE A 11 -8.23 2.31 -0.54
CA ILE A 11 -7.37 1.42 0.25
C ILE A 11 -8.12 0.11 0.54
N SER A 12 -9.37 0.19 1.01
CA SER A 12 -10.17 -0.99 1.34
C SER A 12 -10.31 -1.94 0.15
N LEU A 13 -10.69 -1.43 -1.02
CA LEU A 13 -10.91 -2.24 -2.21
C LEU A 13 -9.59 -2.84 -2.75
N LEU A 14 -8.51 -2.07 -2.76
CA LEU A 14 -7.19 -2.57 -3.19
C LEU A 14 -6.69 -3.70 -2.30
N TYR A 15 -6.77 -3.53 -0.98
CA TYR A 15 -6.34 -4.55 -0.03
C TYR A 15 -7.28 -5.76 0.02
N LEU A 16 -8.57 -5.59 -0.29
CA LEU A 16 -9.51 -6.70 -0.43
C LEU A 16 -9.07 -7.62 -1.57
N ALA A 17 -8.83 -7.04 -2.76
CA ALA A 17 -8.39 -7.78 -3.94
C ALA A 17 -7.05 -8.47 -3.70
N ALA A 18 -6.08 -7.76 -3.11
CA ALA A 18 -4.78 -8.31 -2.74
C ALA A 18 -4.90 -9.48 -1.73
N GLY A 19 -5.76 -9.33 -0.72
CA GLY A 19 -5.99 -10.35 0.29
C GLY A 19 -6.63 -11.62 -0.28
N ILE A 20 -7.66 -11.48 -1.11
CA ILE A 20 -8.31 -12.61 -1.79
C ILE A 20 -7.31 -13.34 -2.70
N SER A 21 -6.52 -12.59 -3.46
CA SER A 21 -5.50 -13.16 -4.36
C SER A 21 -4.44 -13.96 -3.60
N ALA A 22 -3.98 -13.44 -2.46
CA ALA A 22 -3.02 -14.12 -1.60
C ALA A 22 -3.59 -15.38 -0.94
N LEU A 23 -4.82 -15.32 -0.44
CA LEU A 23 -5.46 -16.43 0.30
C LEU A 23 -5.96 -17.54 -0.61
N SER A 24 -6.38 -17.20 -1.84
CA SER A 24 -6.76 -18.19 -2.85
C SER A 24 -5.58 -18.99 -3.41
N GLY A 25 -4.35 -18.58 -3.11
CA GLY A 25 -3.13 -19.20 -3.63
C GLY A 25 -2.90 -18.97 -5.13
N GLN A 26 -3.78 -18.21 -5.80
CA GLN A 26 -3.65 -17.88 -7.23
C GLN A 26 -2.43 -17.01 -7.49
N MET A 27 -2.03 -16.20 -6.51
CA MET A 27 -0.88 -15.31 -6.61
C MET A 27 -0.02 -15.39 -5.35
N THR A 28 1.26 -15.71 -5.53
CA THR A 28 2.22 -15.73 -4.41
C THR A 28 2.93 -14.38 -4.34
N PHE A 29 2.71 -13.62 -3.26
CA PHE A 29 3.35 -12.31 -3.07
C PHE A 29 4.88 -12.36 -3.09
N LYS A 30 5.48 -13.46 -2.61
CA LYS A 30 6.90 -13.73 -2.77
C LYS A 30 7.33 -13.76 -4.24
N GLY A 31 6.57 -14.45 -5.10
CA GLY A 31 6.86 -14.55 -6.53
C GLY A 31 6.74 -13.20 -7.23
N ILE A 32 5.64 -12.47 -6.98
CA ILE A 32 5.46 -11.09 -7.47
C ILE A 32 6.67 -10.23 -7.11
N LEU A 33 7.10 -10.29 -5.84
CA LEU A 33 8.22 -9.49 -5.38
C LEU A 33 9.52 -9.89 -6.10
N GLU A 34 9.76 -11.17 -6.32
CA GLU A 34 10.93 -11.67 -7.05
C GLU A 34 10.91 -11.18 -8.52
N ASP A 35 9.75 -11.19 -9.17
CA ASP A 35 9.56 -10.66 -10.53
C ASP A 35 9.80 -9.14 -10.61
N LEU A 36 9.30 -8.39 -9.62
CA LEU A 36 9.50 -6.95 -9.53
C LEU A 36 10.98 -6.60 -9.27
N MET A 37 11.66 -7.38 -8.42
CA MET A 37 13.08 -7.23 -8.13
C MET A 37 13.95 -7.57 -9.36
N ALA A 38 13.48 -8.46 -10.24
CA ALA A 38 14.18 -8.80 -11.48
C ALA A 38 14.16 -7.64 -12.50
N SER A 39 13.24 -6.68 -12.37
CA SER A 39 13.12 -5.54 -13.29
C SER A 39 13.27 -4.19 -12.58
N ARG A 40 14.42 -3.56 -12.77
CA ARG A 40 14.68 -2.19 -12.32
C ARG A 40 13.69 -1.17 -12.92
N ALA A 41 13.25 -1.40 -14.16
CA ALA A 41 12.25 -0.55 -14.81
C ALA A 41 10.90 -0.61 -14.09
N LEU A 42 10.46 -1.82 -13.67
CA LEU A 42 9.24 -1.97 -12.88
C LEU A 42 9.38 -1.33 -11.49
N SER A 43 10.53 -1.53 -10.84
CA SER A 43 10.80 -0.91 -9.54
C SER A 43 10.76 0.62 -9.62
N PHE A 44 11.38 1.21 -10.66
CA PHE A 44 11.32 2.65 -10.92
C PHE A 44 9.88 3.13 -11.18
N ALA A 45 9.12 2.42 -12.03
CA ALA A 45 7.74 2.78 -12.33
C ALA A 45 6.84 2.72 -11.08
N MET A 46 7.00 1.69 -10.25
CA MET A 46 6.30 1.60 -8.95
C MET A 46 6.67 2.76 -8.04
N GLY A 47 7.95 3.14 -8.00
CA GLY A 47 8.41 4.31 -7.26
C GLY A 47 7.74 5.59 -7.72
N PHE A 48 7.60 5.79 -9.03
CA PHE A 48 6.91 6.95 -9.61
C PHE A 48 5.44 7.01 -9.20
N VAL A 49 4.71 5.90 -9.32
CA VAL A 49 3.31 5.82 -8.89
C VAL A 49 3.18 6.07 -7.39
N ALA A 50 4.02 5.44 -6.57
CA ALA A 50 4.01 5.61 -5.12
C ALA A 50 4.31 7.06 -4.71
N LEU A 51 5.25 7.72 -5.41
CA LEU A 51 5.59 9.12 -5.16
C LEU A 51 4.42 10.04 -5.49
N ILE A 52 3.75 9.86 -6.64
CA ILE A 52 2.56 10.63 -7.01
C ILE A 52 1.47 10.49 -5.95
N VAL A 53 1.14 9.25 -5.57
CA VAL A 53 0.12 8.99 -4.54
C VAL A 53 0.52 9.61 -3.20
N GLY A 54 1.78 9.48 -2.81
CA GLY A 54 2.31 10.07 -1.58
C GLY A 54 2.20 11.59 -1.56
N VAL A 55 2.63 12.26 -2.64
CA VAL A 55 2.52 13.73 -2.78
C VAL A 55 1.06 14.17 -2.70
N LEU A 56 0.15 13.48 -3.40
CA LEU A 56 -1.28 13.81 -3.36
C LEU A 56 -1.86 13.70 -1.94
N LEU A 57 -1.59 12.59 -1.24
CA LEU A 57 -2.09 12.39 0.12
C LEU A 57 -1.50 13.39 1.11
N VAL A 58 -0.19 13.64 1.06
CA VAL A 58 0.49 14.60 1.95
C VAL A 58 0.05 16.05 1.63
N THR A 59 -0.24 16.39 0.39
CA THR A 59 -0.68 17.75 0.04
C THR A 59 -2.13 18.00 0.45
N TYR A 60 -3.03 17.05 0.18
CA TYR A 60 -4.47 17.27 0.31
C TYR A 60 -5.11 16.67 1.57
N HIS A 61 -4.41 15.82 2.30
CA HIS A 61 -4.94 15.16 3.50
C HIS A 61 -3.96 15.18 4.69
N ASN A 62 -2.86 15.93 4.71
CA ASN A 62 -1.94 15.89 5.87
C ASN A 62 -2.57 16.44 7.17
N ILE A 63 -3.25 15.57 7.91
CA ILE A 63 -4.08 15.83 9.10
C ILE A 63 -3.55 14.96 10.23
N TRP A 64 -3.11 15.59 11.32
CA TRP A 64 -2.54 14.94 12.51
C TRP A 64 -3.49 15.06 13.70
N VAL A 65 -4.71 14.54 13.53
CA VAL A 65 -5.74 14.50 14.58
C VAL A 65 -5.79 13.10 15.18
N LYS A 66 -6.14 12.97 16.46
CA LYS A 66 -6.25 11.68 17.16
C LYS A 66 -7.53 10.91 16.77
N ASP A 67 -7.74 10.71 15.47
CA ASP A 67 -8.82 9.90 14.91
C ASP A 67 -8.26 8.96 13.83
N TRP A 68 -9.13 8.19 13.17
CA TRP A 68 -8.73 7.20 12.16
C TRP A 68 -8.09 7.84 10.92
N THR A 69 -8.33 9.12 10.65
CA THR A 69 -7.83 9.80 9.45
C THR A 69 -6.31 9.97 9.49
N VAL A 70 -5.70 9.93 10.68
CA VAL A 70 -4.24 9.92 10.85
C VAL A 70 -3.58 8.70 10.20
N LEU A 71 -4.29 7.57 10.12
CA LEU A 71 -3.78 6.37 9.45
C LEU A 71 -3.55 6.64 7.96
N ILE A 72 -4.41 7.44 7.33
CA ILE A 72 -4.24 7.83 5.93
C ILE A 72 -3.06 8.79 5.78
N THR A 73 -2.90 9.73 6.72
CA THR A 73 -1.72 10.61 6.76
C THR A 73 -0.42 9.80 6.83
N ILE A 74 -0.37 8.78 7.70
CA ILE A 74 0.78 7.86 7.81
C ILE A 74 1.01 7.11 6.50
N ILE A 75 -0.04 6.60 5.85
CA ILE A 75 0.07 5.93 4.55
C ILE A 75 0.60 6.88 3.48
N GLY A 76 0.14 8.14 3.46
CA GLY A 76 0.62 9.16 2.52
C GLY A 76 2.12 9.42 2.66
N TRP A 77 2.59 9.63 3.88
CA TRP A 77 4.02 9.79 4.16
C TRP A 77 4.83 8.52 3.83
N ALA A 78 4.32 7.34 4.16
CA ALA A 78 4.97 6.08 3.82
C ALA A 78 5.07 5.88 2.30
N ALA A 79 4.02 6.22 1.53
CA ALA A 79 4.01 6.16 0.07
C ALA A 79 5.00 7.17 -0.54
N LEU A 80 5.06 8.39 0.01
CA LEU A 80 6.01 9.43 -0.42
C LEU A 80 7.46 8.96 -0.25
N ILE A 81 7.80 8.46 0.95
CA ILE A 81 9.14 7.97 1.27
C ILE A 81 9.49 6.76 0.40
N LYS A 82 8.60 5.76 0.29
CA LYS A 82 8.82 4.59 -0.57
C LYS A 82 8.99 4.97 -2.03
N GLY A 83 8.19 5.90 -2.53
CA GLY A 83 8.28 6.40 -3.91
C GLY A 83 9.66 7.00 -4.20
N PHE A 84 10.13 7.86 -3.31
CA PHE A 84 11.47 8.44 -3.42
C PHE A 84 12.56 7.35 -3.37
N MET A 85 12.46 6.39 -2.44
CA MET A 85 13.43 5.30 -2.30
C MET A 85 13.51 4.42 -3.55
N PHE A 86 12.38 4.04 -4.14
CA PHE A 86 12.35 3.18 -5.33
C PHE A 86 12.84 3.88 -6.59
N ILE A 87 12.68 5.21 -6.69
CA ILE A 87 13.23 6.01 -7.79
C ILE A 87 14.74 6.20 -7.61
N ALA A 88 15.18 6.62 -6.43
CA ALA A 88 16.60 6.92 -6.17
C ALA A 88 17.45 5.64 -6.08
N TYR A 89 16.89 4.56 -5.55
CA TYR A 89 17.55 3.28 -5.33
C TYR A 89 16.62 2.13 -5.75
N PRO A 90 16.53 1.78 -7.05
CA PRO A 90 15.62 0.72 -7.52
C PRO A 90 15.83 -0.64 -6.83
N ASP A 91 17.06 -0.94 -6.42
CA ASP A 91 17.40 -2.18 -5.71
C ASP A 91 16.88 -2.22 -4.25
N SER A 92 16.35 -1.10 -3.72
CA SER A 92 15.77 -1.00 -2.36
C SER A 92 14.48 -1.81 -2.18
N LEU A 93 13.86 -2.29 -3.26
CA LEU A 93 12.74 -3.22 -3.20
C LEU A 93 13.11 -4.52 -2.45
N SER A 94 14.37 -4.93 -2.52
CA SER A 94 14.91 -6.10 -1.82
C SER A 94 14.76 -6.03 -0.30
N TRP A 95 14.68 -4.83 0.27
CA TRP A 95 14.55 -4.63 1.73
C TRP A 95 13.21 -5.13 2.26
N PHE A 96 12.18 -5.21 1.40
CA PHE A 96 10.86 -5.69 1.78
C PHE A 96 10.71 -7.20 1.67
N ARG A 97 11.74 -7.93 1.22
CA ARG A 97 11.68 -9.39 1.01
C ARG A 97 11.22 -10.17 2.24
N GLY A 98 11.59 -9.72 3.44
CA GLY A 98 11.16 -10.34 4.69
C GLY A 98 9.65 -10.29 4.93
N TRP A 99 8.99 -9.21 4.50
CA TRP A 99 7.56 -8.97 4.77
C TRP A 99 6.66 -9.83 3.89
N PHE A 100 7.15 -10.23 2.71
CA PHE A 100 6.40 -11.01 1.73
C PHE A 100 6.77 -12.50 1.71
N LYS A 101 7.49 -13.00 2.73
CA LYS A 101 7.88 -14.42 2.82
C LYS A 101 6.68 -15.37 2.89
N ASN A 102 5.63 -14.98 3.63
CA ASN A 102 4.43 -15.79 3.82
C ASN A 102 3.23 -15.09 3.19
N SER A 103 2.84 -15.56 1.99
CA SER A 103 1.71 -15.00 1.24
C SER A 103 0.39 -15.10 2.00
N GLN A 104 0.15 -16.17 2.75
CA GLN A 104 -1.10 -16.31 3.52
C GLN A 104 -1.15 -15.30 4.68
N ALA A 105 -0.05 -15.12 5.42
CA ALA A 105 0.02 -14.11 6.47
C ALA A 105 -0.17 -12.69 5.92
N PHE A 106 0.44 -12.38 4.77
CA PHE A 106 0.20 -11.12 4.07
C PHE A 106 -1.27 -10.99 3.66
N GLY A 107 -1.89 -12.06 3.17
CA GLY A 107 -3.30 -12.10 2.79
C GLY A 107 -4.23 -11.77 3.97
N VAL A 108 -4.01 -12.41 5.13
CA VAL A 108 -4.77 -12.11 6.35
C VAL A 108 -4.60 -10.65 6.77
N LEU A 109 -3.37 -10.13 6.74
CA LEU A 109 -3.10 -8.73 7.06
C LEU A 109 -3.82 -7.78 6.08
N ALA A 110 -3.79 -8.10 4.78
CA ALA A 110 -4.47 -7.31 3.76
C ALA A 110 -5.99 -7.29 3.96
N ILE A 111 -6.61 -8.44 4.29
CA ILE A 111 -8.03 -8.48 4.64
C ILE A 111 -8.32 -7.67 5.90
N ALA A 112 -7.48 -7.74 6.93
CA ALA A 112 -7.67 -6.94 8.15
C ALA A 112 -7.62 -5.43 7.86
N ILE A 113 -6.66 -4.98 7.06
CA ILE A 113 -6.57 -3.59 6.58
C ILE A 113 -7.82 -3.23 5.78
N SER A 114 -8.27 -4.13 4.89
CA SER A 114 -9.44 -3.92 4.06
C SER A 114 -10.72 -3.71 4.89
N LEU A 115 -10.93 -4.54 5.92
CA LEU A 115 -12.07 -4.43 6.83
C LEU A 115 -12.02 -3.13 7.63
N LEU A 116 -10.84 -2.76 8.15
CA LEU A 116 -10.65 -1.52 8.91
C LEU A 116 -11.02 -0.28 8.08
N PHE A 117 -10.42 -0.13 6.89
CA PHE A 117 -10.72 1.01 6.02
C PHE A 117 -12.08 0.89 5.33
N GLY A 118 -12.60 -0.32 5.16
CA GLY A 118 -13.93 -0.56 4.61
C GLY A 118 -15.01 -0.07 5.55
N TYR A 119 -14.85 -0.30 6.85
CA TYR A 119 -15.74 0.26 7.87
C TYR A 119 -15.78 1.78 7.81
N PHE A 120 -14.62 2.46 7.83
CA PHE A 120 -14.56 3.93 7.76
C PHE A 120 -14.90 4.52 6.39
N GLY A 121 -14.74 3.74 5.32
CA GLY A 121 -15.01 4.19 3.96
C GLY A 121 -16.47 4.04 3.54
N PHE A 122 -17.16 2.99 3.99
CA PHE A 122 -18.50 2.64 3.49
C PHE A 122 -19.61 2.70 4.55
N VAL A 123 -19.27 2.64 5.84
CA VAL A 123 -20.27 2.47 6.91
C VAL A 123 -20.31 3.64 7.90
N ALA A 124 -19.15 4.04 8.43
CA ALA A 124 -19.04 5.14 9.40
C ALA A 124 -19.19 6.52 8.73
#